data_AF-A0A512PE43-F1
#
_entry.id   AF-A0A512PE43-F1
#
_cell.length_a   1.000
_cell.length_b   1.000
_cell.length_c   1.000
_cell.angle_alpha   90.00
_cell.angle_beta   90.00
_cell.angle_gamma   90.00
#
_symmetry.space_group_name_H-M   'P 1'
#
loop_
_entity.id
_entity.type
_entity.pdbx_description
1 polymer ?
#
loop_
_entity_poly.entity_id
_entity_poly.type
_entity_poly.pdbx_seq_one_letter_code
_entity_poly.pdbx_strand_id
1 'polypeptide(L)'
;MPSEFDTALVDETLAEAADDWLDAAGVLSVALGSGSRDPQVLRDLSLGLLVHVVANGLAVIGEIGSGRHVPWPGTSAETLLRAVRDWVQFPTPRVNISDLFWLEATPEGEAIGRSLWGRAELSDEEDLAETSGPPLPDHWSTAPTLRDEVIRRAAQGPRPVQEFVRVAAEGGVDTHEAVQVLALGMVAHLVALESLVLGDQRDGRFVPWACTPAEALLRVGRGWLSPGEDPSGAGAVWFLVTA
;
A
#
# COMPACT_ATOMS: atom_id res chain seq x y z
N MET A 1 24.17 -2.15 12.46
CA MET A 1 24.48 -1.66 11.11
C MET A 1 23.22 -1.91 10.31
N PRO A 2 22.49 -0.87 9.87
CA PRO A 2 21.45 -1.07 8.85
C PRO A 2 22.13 -1.77 7.68
N SER A 3 21.50 -2.82 7.15
CA SER A 3 22.12 -3.55 6.04
C SER A 3 22.12 -2.63 4.80
N GLU A 4 23.11 -2.75 3.92
CA GLU A 4 23.12 -2.07 2.61
C GLU A 4 21.91 -2.44 1.73
N PHE A 5 21.03 -3.33 2.20
CA PHE A 5 19.83 -3.83 1.55
C PHE A 5 18.52 -3.39 2.23
N ASP A 6 18.56 -2.43 3.16
CA ASP A 6 17.34 -1.74 3.63
C ASP A 6 16.88 -0.74 2.55
N THR A 7 16.71 -1.19 1.31
CA THR A 7 16.00 -0.41 0.29
C THR A 7 14.56 -0.29 0.75
N ALA A 8 14.09 0.95 0.82
CA ALA A 8 12.74 1.23 1.21
C ALA A 8 11.75 0.53 0.25
N LEU A 9 10.65 -0.03 0.74
CA LEU A 9 9.69 -0.77 -0.10
C LEU A 9 9.12 0.13 -1.22
N VAL A 10 8.96 1.43 -0.93
CA VAL A 10 8.57 2.42 -1.93
C VAL A 10 9.64 2.60 -2.99
N ASP A 11 10.91 2.72 -2.57
CA ASP A 11 12.05 2.89 -3.47
C ASP A 11 12.15 1.69 -4.43
N GLU A 12 12.01 0.47 -3.91
CA GLU A 12 12.00 -0.76 -4.70
C GLU A 12 10.84 -0.78 -5.71
N THR A 13 9.63 -0.39 -5.27
CA THR A 13 8.46 -0.30 -6.16
C THR A 13 8.71 0.67 -7.32
N LEU A 14 9.37 1.80 -7.07
CA LEU A 14 9.68 2.79 -8.10
C LEU A 14 10.84 2.35 -8.99
N ALA A 15 11.82 1.64 -8.45
CA ALA A 15 12.93 1.07 -9.23
C ALA A 15 12.41 0.05 -10.24
N GLU A 16 11.53 -0.86 -9.81
CA GLU A 16 10.88 -1.85 -10.68
C GLU A 16 9.99 -1.17 -11.73
N ALA A 17 9.14 -0.22 -11.32
CA ALA A 17 8.24 0.49 -12.23
C ALA A 17 8.96 1.45 -13.21
N ALA A 18 10.23 1.77 -12.96
CA ALA A 18 11.07 2.56 -13.86
C ALA A 18 11.75 1.71 -14.95
N ASP A 19 11.89 0.39 -14.72
CA ASP A 19 12.48 -0.54 -15.68
C ASP A 19 11.45 -0.97 -16.72
N ASP A 20 10.26 -1.36 -16.24
CA ASP A 20 9.10 -1.71 -17.06
C ASP A 20 7.79 -1.39 -16.31
N TRP A 21 6.65 -1.67 -16.92
CA TRP A 21 5.37 -1.58 -16.22
C TRP A 21 5.27 -2.63 -15.12
N LEU A 22 4.85 -2.17 -13.94
CA LEU A 22 4.71 -3.03 -12.77
C LEU A 22 3.27 -3.51 -12.64
N ASP A 23 3.03 -4.80 -12.84
CA ASP A 23 1.73 -5.39 -12.55
C ASP A 23 1.52 -5.58 -11.04
N ALA A 24 0.29 -5.93 -10.65
CA ALA A 24 0.00 -6.11 -9.23
C ALA A 24 0.76 -7.31 -8.60
N ALA A 25 1.24 -8.30 -9.39
CA ALA A 25 2.04 -9.40 -8.90
C ALA A 25 3.46 -8.92 -8.56
N GLY A 26 4.01 -8.00 -9.36
CA GLY A 26 5.23 -7.29 -9.07
C GLY A 26 5.13 -6.44 -7.80
N VAL A 27 4.02 -5.72 -7.60
CA VAL A 27 3.77 -4.99 -6.32
C VAL A 27 3.74 -5.95 -5.12
N LEU A 28 3.17 -7.15 -5.29
CA LEU A 28 3.23 -8.19 -4.26
C LEU A 28 4.66 -8.72 -4.05
N SER A 29 5.44 -8.87 -5.12
CA SER A 29 6.84 -9.27 -5.07
C SER A 29 7.66 -8.31 -4.21
N VAL A 30 7.48 -7.00 -4.41
CA VAL A 30 8.12 -5.98 -3.57
C VAL A 30 7.67 -6.10 -2.11
N ALA A 31 6.38 -6.30 -1.85
CA ALA A 31 5.87 -6.50 -0.49
C ALA A 31 6.46 -7.74 0.20
N LEU A 32 6.84 -8.79 -0.52
CA LEU A 32 7.55 -9.96 0.04
C LEU A 32 8.93 -9.59 0.59
N GLY A 33 9.54 -8.50 0.10
CA GLY A 33 10.77 -7.92 0.63
C GLY A 33 10.65 -7.44 2.08
N SER A 34 9.43 -7.25 2.59
CA SER A 34 9.20 -6.88 3.99
C SER A 34 9.52 -7.99 5.00
N GLY A 35 9.82 -9.22 4.54
CA GLY A 35 10.02 -10.41 5.37
C GLY A 35 8.74 -11.10 5.83
N SER A 36 7.56 -10.49 5.65
CA SER A 36 6.30 -11.12 6.05
C SER A 36 5.90 -12.26 5.13
N ARG A 37 5.20 -13.25 5.69
CA ARG A 37 4.64 -14.40 4.97
C ARG A 37 3.14 -14.57 5.21
N ASP A 38 2.53 -13.69 6.01
CA ASP A 38 1.08 -13.65 6.19
C ASP A 38 0.45 -12.96 4.98
N PRO A 39 -0.44 -13.62 4.19
CA PRO A 39 -1.03 -13.01 3.01
C PRO A 39 -1.92 -11.81 3.29
N GLN A 40 -2.52 -11.74 4.48
CA GLN A 40 -3.32 -10.58 4.86
C GLN A 40 -2.41 -9.36 5.02
N VAL A 41 -1.26 -9.57 5.67
CA VAL A 41 -0.21 -8.54 5.82
C VAL A 41 0.37 -8.18 4.46
N LEU A 42 0.72 -9.15 3.63
CA LEU A 42 1.27 -8.91 2.29
C LEU A 42 0.29 -8.16 1.39
N ARG A 43 -1.00 -8.54 1.39
CA ARG A 43 -2.01 -7.78 0.64
C ARG A 43 -2.07 -6.34 1.12
N ASP A 44 -2.20 -6.13 2.42
CA ASP A 44 -2.33 -4.78 2.94
C ASP A 44 -1.05 -3.97 2.68
N LEU A 45 0.16 -4.55 2.79
CA LEU A 45 1.40 -3.92 2.33
C LEU A 45 1.32 -3.50 0.85
N SER A 46 0.94 -4.40 -0.05
CA SER A 46 0.81 -4.10 -1.49
C SER A 46 -0.21 -2.98 -1.76
N LEU A 47 -1.34 -2.97 -1.05
CA LEU A 47 -2.31 -1.87 -1.13
C LEU A 47 -1.71 -0.56 -0.62
N GLY A 48 -0.91 -0.60 0.45
CA GLY A 48 -0.21 0.56 0.98
C GLY A 48 0.78 1.16 -0.02
N LEU A 49 1.57 0.31 -0.69
CA LEU A 49 2.50 0.72 -1.74
C LEU A 49 1.75 1.38 -2.90
N LEU A 50 0.69 0.73 -3.38
CA LEU A 50 -0.17 1.25 -4.44
C LEU A 50 -0.74 2.63 -4.09
N VAL A 51 -1.31 2.78 -2.88
CA VAL A 51 -1.85 4.08 -2.43
C VAL A 51 -0.74 5.12 -2.37
N HIS A 52 0.43 4.78 -1.83
CA HIS A 52 1.52 5.73 -1.69
C HIS A 52 1.99 6.27 -3.05
N VAL A 53 2.34 5.39 -4.00
CA VAL A 53 2.89 5.81 -5.29
C VAL A 53 1.86 6.58 -6.13
N VAL A 54 0.58 6.20 -6.07
CA VAL A 54 -0.48 6.90 -6.82
C VAL A 54 -0.89 8.22 -6.16
N ALA A 55 -0.97 8.27 -4.83
CA ALA A 55 -1.35 9.49 -4.10
C ALA A 55 -0.34 10.62 -4.29
N ASN A 56 0.94 10.27 -4.35
CA ASN A 56 2.04 11.19 -4.60
C ASN A 56 2.28 11.45 -6.09
N GLY A 57 1.45 10.90 -6.98
CA GLY A 57 1.56 11.14 -8.43
C GLY A 57 2.80 10.52 -9.06
N LEU A 58 3.40 9.51 -8.42
CA LEU A 58 4.61 8.84 -8.88
C LEU A 58 4.31 7.73 -9.89
N ALA A 59 3.11 7.15 -9.85
CA ALA A 59 2.66 6.13 -10.80
C ALA A 59 1.21 6.33 -11.26
N VAL A 60 0.88 5.78 -12.43
CA VAL A 60 -0.45 5.80 -13.05
C VAL A 60 -0.98 4.38 -13.20
N ILE A 61 -2.22 4.16 -12.76
CA ILE A 61 -2.91 2.87 -12.90
C ILE A 61 -3.55 2.76 -14.29
N GLY A 62 -3.37 1.61 -14.93
CA GLY A 62 -3.95 1.32 -16.23
C GLY A 62 -3.98 -0.17 -16.55
N GLU A 63 -4.04 -0.46 -17.85
CA GLU A 63 -4.00 -1.80 -18.43
C GLU A 63 -3.02 -1.85 -19.61
N ILE A 64 -2.64 -3.05 -20.04
CA ILE A 64 -1.84 -3.22 -21.26
C ILE A 64 -2.77 -3.40 -22.46
N GLY A 65 -2.74 -2.43 -23.37
CA GLY A 65 -3.52 -2.41 -24.60
C GLY A 65 -2.64 -2.21 -25.83
N SER A 66 -2.68 -3.14 -26.79
CA SER A 66 -1.88 -3.05 -28.04
C SER A 66 -0.38 -2.86 -27.80
N GLY A 67 0.17 -3.51 -26.76
CA GLY A 67 1.60 -3.46 -26.44
C GLY A 67 2.07 -2.15 -25.81
N ARG A 68 1.16 -1.35 -25.24
CA ARG A 68 1.47 -0.17 -24.43
C ARG A 68 0.62 -0.12 -23.16
N HIS A 69 1.08 0.59 -22.14
CA HIS A 69 0.21 1.01 -21.04
C HIS A 69 -0.87 1.97 -21.55
N VAL A 70 -2.08 1.76 -21.06
CA VAL A 70 -3.23 2.61 -21.31
C VAL A 70 -3.82 2.96 -19.93
N PRO A 71 -3.68 4.22 -19.48
CA PRO A 71 -4.28 4.66 -18.23
C PRO A 71 -5.78 4.41 -18.22
N TRP A 72 -6.30 3.95 -17.08
CA TRP A 72 -7.74 3.81 -16.92
C TRP A 72 -8.43 5.19 -16.96
N PRO A 73 -9.68 5.26 -17.48
CA PRO A 73 -10.43 6.50 -17.45
C PRO A 73 -10.82 6.88 -16.01
N GLY A 74 -10.68 8.16 -15.67
CA GLY A 74 -11.05 8.72 -14.37
C GLY A 74 -9.95 9.55 -13.74
N THR A 75 -10.19 10.02 -12.53
CA THR A 75 -9.18 10.65 -11.67
C THR A 75 -8.31 9.61 -10.97
N SER A 76 -7.10 9.97 -10.54
CA SER A 76 -6.22 9.07 -9.77
C SER A 76 -6.89 8.51 -8.52
N ALA A 77 -7.78 9.29 -7.88
CA ALA A 77 -8.56 8.84 -6.74
C ALA A 77 -9.50 7.68 -7.12
N GLU A 78 -10.25 7.84 -8.21
CA GLU A 78 -11.21 6.85 -8.69
C GLU A 78 -10.53 5.57 -9.17
N THR A 79 -9.44 5.69 -9.94
CA THR A 79 -8.69 4.53 -10.43
C THR A 79 -8.01 3.78 -9.29
N LEU A 80 -7.48 4.49 -8.29
CA LEU A 80 -6.93 3.89 -7.06
C LEU A 80 -7.99 3.11 -6.30
N LEU A 81 -9.14 3.74 -6.00
CA LEU A 81 -10.20 3.05 -5.26
C LEU A 81 -10.74 1.85 -6.04
N ARG A 82 -10.82 1.93 -7.37
CA ARG A 82 -11.16 0.79 -8.23
C ARG A 82 -10.14 -0.35 -8.07
N ALA A 83 -8.84 -0.07 -8.24
CA ALA A 83 -7.79 -1.08 -8.13
C ALA A 83 -7.77 -1.76 -6.74
N VAL A 84 -7.94 -0.98 -5.67
CA VAL A 84 -8.04 -1.52 -4.30
C VAL A 84 -9.28 -2.40 -4.15
N ARG A 85 -10.45 -1.96 -4.65
CA ARG A 85 -11.70 -2.75 -4.62
C ARG A 85 -11.56 -4.06 -5.38
N ASP A 86 -10.97 -4.01 -6.57
CA ASP A 86 -10.76 -5.19 -7.39
C ASP A 86 -9.82 -6.15 -6.64
N TRP A 87 -8.73 -5.67 -6.04
CA TRP A 87 -7.81 -6.52 -5.28
C TRP A 87 -8.46 -7.17 -4.04
N VAL A 88 -9.20 -6.40 -3.22
CA VAL A 88 -9.77 -6.94 -1.96
C VAL A 88 -10.86 -8.00 -2.18
N GLN A 89 -11.48 -8.04 -3.37
CA GLN A 89 -12.47 -9.07 -3.72
C GLN A 89 -11.88 -10.46 -3.83
N PHE A 90 -10.55 -10.57 -3.99
CA PHE A 90 -9.90 -11.85 -4.20
C PHE A 90 -9.05 -12.29 -3.00
N PRO A 91 -9.01 -13.61 -2.72
CA PRO A 91 -8.14 -14.15 -1.68
C PRO A 91 -6.67 -14.12 -2.10
N THR A 92 -5.85 -13.33 -1.41
CA THR A 92 -4.38 -13.34 -1.56
C THR A 92 -3.80 -14.66 -1.05
N PRO A 93 -2.78 -15.24 -1.71
CA PRO A 93 -2.07 -14.77 -2.91
C PRO A 93 -2.53 -15.46 -4.21
N ARG A 94 -3.70 -16.13 -4.21
CA ARG A 94 -4.09 -17.10 -5.26
C ARG A 94 -4.68 -16.48 -6.53
N VAL A 95 -4.57 -15.17 -6.71
CA VAL A 95 -5.10 -14.48 -7.89
C VAL A 95 -4.05 -14.56 -8.99
N ASN A 96 -4.47 -14.63 -10.25
CA ASN A 96 -3.61 -14.21 -11.34
C ASN A 96 -3.51 -12.69 -11.26
N ILE A 97 -2.71 -12.20 -10.30
CA ILE A 97 -2.69 -10.80 -9.87
C ILE A 97 -2.35 -9.87 -11.06
N SER A 98 -1.64 -10.38 -12.06
CA SER A 98 -1.29 -9.70 -13.32
C SER A 98 -2.50 -9.20 -14.15
N ASP A 99 -3.71 -9.70 -13.89
CA ASP A 99 -4.94 -9.28 -14.58
C ASP A 99 -5.65 -8.10 -13.88
N LEU A 100 -5.20 -7.66 -12.69
CA LEU A 100 -5.90 -6.61 -11.94
C LEU A 100 -5.64 -5.21 -12.50
N PHE A 101 -4.37 -4.83 -12.62
CA PHE A 101 -3.93 -3.54 -13.13
C PHE A 101 -2.43 -3.57 -13.46
N TRP A 102 -1.99 -2.53 -14.16
CA TRP A 102 -0.60 -2.23 -14.45
C TRP A 102 -0.25 -0.80 -14.01
N LEU A 103 0.94 -0.62 -13.45
CA LEU A 103 1.49 0.68 -13.08
C LEU A 103 2.51 1.12 -14.12
N GLU A 104 2.36 2.35 -14.60
CA GLU A 104 3.39 3.06 -15.32
C GLU A 104 3.96 4.15 -14.42
N ALA A 105 5.27 4.17 -14.23
CA ALA A 105 5.90 5.28 -13.53
C ALA A 105 5.67 6.58 -14.30
N THR A 106 5.30 7.63 -13.58
CA THR A 106 5.32 8.99 -14.15
C THR A 106 6.75 9.46 -14.38
N PRO A 107 7.00 10.54 -15.13
CA PRO A 107 8.35 11.08 -15.28
C PRO A 107 9.06 11.40 -13.94
N GLU A 108 8.30 11.78 -12.90
CA GLU A 108 8.84 12.00 -11.56
C GLU A 108 9.17 10.70 -10.85
N GLY A 109 8.26 9.72 -10.86
CA GLY A 109 8.51 8.39 -10.30
C GLY A 109 9.66 7.66 -10.99
N GLU A 110 9.75 7.75 -12.32
CA GLU A 110 10.82 7.17 -13.12
C GLU A 110 12.17 7.81 -12.78
N ALA A 111 12.23 9.13 -12.62
CA ALA A 111 13.47 9.81 -12.21
C ALA A 111 13.96 9.35 -10.83
N ILE A 112 13.04 9.12 -9.89
CA ILE A 112 13.38 8.56 -8.56
C ILE A 112 13.88 7.12 -8.72
N GLY A 113 13.11 6.25 -9.39
CA GLY A 113 13.45 4.84 -9.62
C GLY A 113 14.82 4.65 -10.27
N ARG A 114 15.08 5.34 -11.39
CA ARG A 114 16.37 5.29 -12.10
C ARG A 114 17.55 5.77 -11.24
N SER A 115 17.32 6.68 -10.29
CA SER A 115 18.39 7.16 -9.40
C SER A 115 18.87 6.09 -8.40
N LEU A 116 18.07 5.04 -8.19
CA LEU A 116 18.37 3.94 -7.29
C LEU A 116 19.22 2.86 -7.97
N TRP A 117 19.11 2.67 -9.29
CA TRP A 117 19.91 1.69 -10.06
C TRP A 117 21.41 1.93 -9.97
N GLY A 118 21.83 3.20 -9.91
CA GLY A 118 23.24 3.57 -9.71
C GLY A 118 23.84 3.10 -8.38
N ARG A 119 23.06 2.46 -7.50
CA ARG A 119 23.51 1.82 -6.26
C ARG A 119 23.64 0.29 -6.35
N ALA A 120 23.05 -0.35 -7.36
CA ALA A 120 22.90 -1.81 -7.45
C ALA A 120 23.85 -2.50 -8.47
N GLU A 121 24.42 -1.76 -9.44
CA GLU A 121 25.29 -2.28 -10.53
C GLU A 121 26.63 -2.94 -10.07
N LEU A 122 26.83 -3.25 -8.79
CA LEU A 122 28.04 -3.92 -8.27
C LEU A 122 27.83 -5.36 -7.79
N SER A 123 26.68 -5.99 -8.08
CA SER A 123 26.36 -7.34 -7.58
C SER A 123 26.08 -8.39 -8.67
N ASP A 124 26.23 -8.05 -9.95
CA ASP A 124 25.83 -8.93 -11.07
C ASP A 124 26.90 -10.00 -11.36
N GLU A 125 26.96 -11.07 -10.56
CA GLU A 125 27.44 -12.37 -11.06
C GLU A 125 27.02 -13.63 -10.28
N GLU A 126 26.26 -13.55 -9.18
CA GLU A 126 25.88 -14.76 -8.43
C GLU A 126 24.36 -14.95 -8.31
N ASP A 127 23.91 -16.10 -8.82
CA ASP A 127 22.66 -16.79 -8.50
C ASP A 127 21.32 -16.29 -9.11
N LEU A 128 21.18 -16.46 -10.42
CA LEU A 128 19.89 -16.81 -11.05
C LEU A 128 19.46 -18.27 -10.73
N ALA A 129 19.68 -18.72 -9.49
CA ALA A 129 18.97 -19.88 -9.00
C ALA A 129 17.51 -19.45 -8.87
N GLU A 130 16.60 -20.15 -9.57
CA GLU A 130 15.16 -20.02 -9.40
C GLU A 130 14.82 -19.99 -7.90
N THR A 131 14.72 -18.80 -7.30
CA THR A 131 14.18 -18.60 -5.97
C THR A 131 12.68 -18.78 -6.09
N SER A 132 12.28 -20.02 -6.34
CA SER A 132 10.98 -20.51 -5.91
C SER A 132 10.95 -20.26 -4.41
N GLY A 133 10.34 -19.14 -4.03
CA GLY A 133 10.15 -18.81 -2.63
C GLY A 133 9.55 -20.01 -1.89
N PRO A 134 9.77 -20.13 -0.57
CA PRO A 134 9.21 -21.23 0.20
C PRO A 134 7.70 -21.36 -0.10
N PRO A 135 7.19 -22.60 -0.23
CA PRO A 135 5.80 -22.81 -0.61
C PRO A 135 4.87 -22.09 0.36
N LEU A 136 3.85 -21.45 -0.20
CA LEU A 136 2.80 -20.81 0.58
C LEU A 136 2.14 -21.83 1.51
N PRO A 137 1.72 -21.45 2.72
CA PRO A 137 1.12 -22.39 3.65
C PRO A 137 -0.18 -22.99 3.11
N ASP A 138 -0.40 -24.27 3.39
CA ASP A 138 -1.55 -25.03 2.90
C ASP A 138 -2.90 -24.53 3.44
N HIS A 139 -2.88 -23.85 4.59
CA HIS A 139 -4.07 -23.32 5.26
C HIS A 139 -3.80 -21.93 5.83
N TRP A 140 -4.81 -21.07 5.72
CA TRP A 140 -4.75 -19.71 6.25
C TRP A 140 -5.21 -19.67 7.70
N SER A 141 -4.59 -18.79 8.47
CA SER A 141 -4.99 -18.54 9.86
C SER A 141 -6.45 -18.11 9.91
N THR A 142 -7.21 -18.68 10.85
CA THR A 142 -8.55 -18.22 11.23
C THR A 142 -8.50 -17.20 12.38
N ALA A 143 -7.30 -16.81 12.79
CA ALA A 143 -7.14 -15.76 13.79
C ALA A 143 -7.72 -14.43 13.28
N PRO A 144 -8.20 -13.56 14.18
CA PRO A 144 -8.57 -12.21 13.82
C PRO A 144 -7.44 -11.53 13.04
N THR A 145 -7.80 -10.91 11.92
CA THR A 145 -6.84 -10.13 11.13
C THR A 145 -6.49 -8.82 11.83
N LEU A 146 -5.40 -8.17 11.42
CA LEU A 146 -5.07 -6.82 11.89
C LEU A 146 -6.23 -5.82 11.65
N ARG A 147 -6.99 -6.00 10.56
CA ARG A 147 -8.18 -5.19 10.28
C ARG A 147 -9.31 -5.45 11.28
N ASP A 148 -9.54 -6.71 11.67
CA ASP A 148 -10.52 -7.05 12.71
C ASP A 148 -10.13 -6.42 14.04
N GLU A 149 -8.84 -6.37 14.33
CA GLU A 149 -8.32 -5.70 15.52
C GLU A 149 -8.55 -4.18 15.49
N VAL A 150 -8.33 -3.52 14.34
CA VAL A 150 -8.68 -2.10 14.16
C VAL A 150 -10.18 -1.87 14.38
N ILE A 151 -11.03 -2.67 13.74
CA ILE A 151 -12.49 -2.59 13.87
C ILE A 151 -12.89 -2.74 15.34
N ARG A 152 -12.35 -3.75 16.03
CA ARG A 152 -12.61 -4.00 17.45
C ARG A 152 -12.22 -2.82 18.33
N ARG A 153 -11.05 -2.20 18.10
CA ARG A 153 -10.59 -1.04 18.88
C ARG A 153 -11.40 0.23 18.58
N ALA A 154 -11.91 0.38 17.37
CA ALA A 154 -12.72 1.52 16.93
C ALA A 154 -14.24 1.35 17.16
N ALA A 155 -14.69 0.17 17.61
CA ALA A 155 -16.11 -0.09 17.89
C ALA A 155 -16.74 0.86 18.92
N GLN A 156 -15.93 1.53 19.74
CA GLN A 156 -16.39 2.45 20.79
C GLN A 156 -16.51 3.91 20.31
N GLY A 157 -16.16 4.20 19.05
CA GLY A 157 -16.28 5.54 18.48
C GLY A 157 -15.06 5.94 17.64
N PRO A 158 -15.01 7.22 17.22
CA PRO A 158 -13.96 7.72 16.35
C PRO A 158 -12.57 7.52 16.95
N ARG A 159 -11.60 7.17 16.11
CA ARG A 159 -10.20 6.98 16.48
C ARG A 159 -9.27 7.79 15.57
N PRO A 160 -8.11 8.21 16.07
CA PRO A 160 -7.10 8.84 15.24
C PRO A 160 -6.43 7.77 14.36
N VAL A 161 -6.03 8.13 13.14
CA VAL A 161 -5.46 7.17 12.18
C VAL A 161 -4.16 6.48 12.64
N GLN A 162 -3.46 7.03 13.63
CA GLN A 162 -2.31 6.41 14.29
C GLN A 162 -2.65 5.08 14.97
N GLU A 163 -3.93 4.78 15.20
CA GLU A 163 -4.34 3.45 15.65
C GLU A 163 -3.98 2.37 14.62
N PHE A 164 -4.04 2.68 13.32
CA PHE A 164 -3.59 1.76 12.28
C PHE A 164 -2.10 1.46 12.38
N VAL A 165 -1.27 2.48 12.63
CA VAL A 165 0.18 2.31 12.81
C VAL A 165 0.47 1.42 14.02
N ARG A 166 -0.26 1.63 15.13
CA ARG A 166 -0.11 0.79 16.34
C ARG A 166 -0.46 -0.67 16.07
N VAL A 167 -1.56 -0.93 15.37
CA VAL A 167 -1.96 -2.30 15.02
C VAL A 167 -1.03 -2.90 13.97
N ALA A 168 -0.57 -2.12 12.99
CA ALA A 168 0.39 -2.57 11.97
C ALA A 168 1.72 -3.03 12.58
N ALA A 169 2.18 -2.38 13.65
CA ALA A 169 3.40 -2.78 14.35
C ALA A 169 3.30 -4.16 15.00
N GLU A 170 2.09 -4.71 15.18
CA GLU A 170 1.84 -6.07 15.66
C GLU A 170 1.85 -7.10 14.50
N GLY A 171 1.99 -6.64 13.25
CA GLY A 171 1.88 -7.43 12.01
C GLY A 171 3.13 -8.21 11.58
N GLY A 172 4.19 -8.21 12.40
CA GLY A 172 5.42 -8.97 12.11
C GLY A 172 6.25 -8.42 10.95
N VAL A 173 6.22 -7.10 10.73
CA VAL A 173 7.12 -6.39 9.82
C VAL A 173 8.12 -5.57 10.63
N ASP A 174 9.37 -5.53 10.20
CA ASP A 174 10.48 -5.10 11.07
C ASP A 174 10.98 -3.67 10.81
N THR A 175 10.60 -3.05 9.68
CA THR A 175 11.01 -1.68 9.34
C THR A 175 9.89 -0.69 9.66
N HIS A 176 10.29 0.53 10.05
CA HIS A 176 9.32 1.60 10.32
C HIS A 176 8.46 1.91 9.08
N GLU A 177 9.08 1.94 7.91
CA GLU A 177 8.37 2.16 6.64
C GLU A 177 7.37 1.03 6.37
N ALA A 178 7.74 -0.24 6.53
CA ALA A 178 6.82 -1.36 6.32
C ALA A 178 5.61 -1.28 7.25
N VAL A 179 5.79 -0.85 8.51
CA VAL A 179 4.67 -0.59 9.43
C VAL A 179 3.75 0.51 8.89
N GLN A 180 4.30 1.61 8.37
CA GLN A 180 3.52 2.72 7.83
C GLN A 180 2.78 2.33 6.55
N VAL A 181 3.44 1.62 5.63
CA VAL A 181 2.87 1.09 4.40
C VAL A 181 1.73 0.10 4.73
N LEU A 182 1.96 -0.80 5.67
CA LEU A 182 0.93 -1.75 6.14
C LEU A 182 -0.28 -1.01 6.73
N ALA A 183 -0.04 0.02 7.55
CA ALA A 183 -1.10 0.84 8.12
C ALA A 183 -1.94 1.55 7.04
N LEU A 184 -1.28 2.14 6.04
CA LEU A 184 -1.94 2.79 4.90
C LEU A 184 -2.76 1.77 4.07
N GLY A 185 -2.22 0.58 3.89
CA GLY A 185 -2.89 -0.56 3.28
C GLY A 185 -4.18 -0.96 3.95
N MET A 186 -4.16 -1.10 5.28
CA MET A 186 -5.35 -1.39 6.07
C MET A 186 -6.41 -0.30 5.95
N VAL A 187 -6.01 0.99 5.91
CA VAL A 187 -6.94 2.10 5.65
C VAL A 187 -7.58 1.94 4.28
N ALA A 188 -6.77 1.73 3.23
CA ALA A 188 -7.24 1.54 1.86
C ALA A 188 -8.24 0.39 1.76
N HIS A 189 -7.92 -0.73 2.41
CA HIS A 189 -8.78 -1.91 2.47
C HIS A 189 -10.14 -1.57 3.07
N LEU A 190 -10.18 -0.99 4.27
CA LEU A 190 -11.43 -0.70 4.97
C LEU A 190 -12.27 0.38 4.26
N VAL A 191 -11.62 1.35 3.60
CA VAL A 191 -12.30 2.31 2.73
C VAL A 191 -12.94 1.61 1.52
N ALA A 192 -12.22 0.69 0.88
CA ALA A 192 -12.74 -0.05 -0.28
C ALA A 192 -13.94 -0.93 0.07
N LEU A 193 -13.96 -1.49 1.29
CA LEU A 193 -15.09 -2.24 1.85
C LEU A 193 -16.21 -1.35 2.43
N GLU A 194 -16.10 -0.02 2.32
CA GLU A 194 -17.07 0.93 2.88
C GLU A 194 -17.31 0.75 4.40
N SER A 195 -16.32 0.17 5.09
CA SER A 195 -16.32 -0.13 6.52
C SER A 195 -15.67 0.98 7.35
N LEU A 196 -15.23 2.06 6.68
CA LEU A 196 -14.53 3.17 7.31
C LEU A 196 -14.87 4.50 6.63
N VAL A 197 -15.12 5.53 7.46
CA VAL A 197 -15.28 6.92 7.04
C VAL A 197 -14.14 7.74 7.63
N LEU A 198 -13.48 8.55 6.80
CA LEU A 198 -12.39 9.46 7.18
C LEU A 198 -12.92 10.88 7.46
N GLY A 199 -12.26 11.59 8.36
CA GLY A 199 -12.67 12.93 8.76
C GLY A 199 -11.69 13.62 9.70
N ASP A 200 -12.15 14.71 10.30
CA ASP A 200 -11.43 15.43 11.35
C ASP A 200 -12.11 15.21 12.71
N GLN A 201 -11.41 15.55 13.80
CA GLN A 201 -12.04 15.82 15.08
C GLN A 201 -12.14 17.33 15.31
N ARG A 202 -13.35 17.84 15.55
CA ARG A 202 -13.64 19.25 15.84
C ARG A 202 -14.49 19.33 17.09
N ASP A 203 -14.03 20.08 18.09
CA ASP A 203 -14.73 20.25 19.37
C ASP A 203 -15.14 18.92 20.03
N GLY A 204 -14.26 17.91 19.96
CA GLY A 204 -14.50 16.57 20.51
C GLY A 204 -15.47 15.70 19.70
N ARG A 205 -15.94 16.17 18.54
CA ARG A 205 -16.84 15.44 17.64
C ARG A 205 -16.13 15.06 16.36
N PHE A 206 -16.46 13.89 15.83
CA PHE A 206 -16.03 13.49 14.50
C PHE A 206 -16.84 14.22 13.43
N VAL A 207 -16.13 14.79 12.47
CA VAL A 207 -16.70 15.49 11.31
C VAL A 207 -16.17 14.80 10.06
N PRO A 208 -17.00 14.01 9.35
CA PRO A 208 -16.62 13.41 8.08
C PRO A 208 -16.16 14.48 7.09
N TRP A 209 -15.15 14.16 6.27
CA TRP A 209 -14.79 15.07 5.19
C TRP A 209 -15.90 15.13 4.14
N ALA A 210 -16.12 16.32 3.59
CA ALA A 210 -17.09 16.56 2.52
C ALA A 210 -16.49 16.21 1.13
N CYS A 211 -16.03 14.97 0.97
CA CYS A 211 -15.46 14.43 -0.27
C CYS A 211 -15.85 12.96 -0.43
N THR A 212 -15.54 12.37 -1.59
CA THR A 212 -15.73 10.95 -1.83
C THR A 212 -14.73 10.10 -1.03
N PRO A 213 -15.01 8.79 -0.78
CA PRO A 213 -14.05 7.89 -0.15
C PRO A 213 -12.72 7.80 -0.92
N ALA A 214 -12.78 7.87 -2.24
CA ALA A 214 -11.63 7.88 -3.13
C ALA A 214 -10.72 9.09 -2.87
N GLU A 215 -11.30 10.29 -2.83
CA GLU A 215 -10.56 11.54 -2.54
C GLU A 215 -10.02 11.55 -1.12
N ALA A 216 -10.78 11.02 -0.15
CA ALA A 216 -10.33 10.89 1.23
C ALA A 216 -9.11 9.98 1.35
N LEU A 217 -9.12 8.82 0.68
CA LEU A 217 -7.98 7.90 0.65
C LEU A 217 -6.75 8.55 0.02
N LEU A 218 -6.92 9.24 -1.11
CA LEU A 218 -5.82 9.95 -1.78
C LEU A 218 -5.23 11.05 -0.90
N ARG A 219 -6.09 11.79 -0.18
CA ARG A 219 -5.67 12.82 0.80
C ARG A 219 -4.84 12.23 1.93
N VAL A 220 -5.24 11.07 2.45
CA VAL A 220 -4.48 10.34 3.48
C VAL A 220 -3.13 9.90 2.92
N GLY A 221 -3.10 9.29 1.73
CA GLY A 221 -1.86 8.79 1.10
C GLY A 221 -0.79 9.86 0.89
N ARG A 222 -1.17 11.09 0.52
CA ARG A 222 -0.24 12.22 0.34
C ARG A 222 0.45 12.65 1.64
N GLY A 223 -0.28 12.63 2.77
CA GLY A 223 0.25 13.08 4.06
C GLY A 223 0.95 11.98 4.86
N TRP A 224 0.79 10.70 4.50
CA TRP A 224 1.15 9.60 5.40
C TRP A 224 2.66 9.35 5.52
N LEU A 225 3.38 9.46 4.41
CA LEU A 225 4.80 9.09 4.29
C LEU A 225 5.67 10.29 3.88
N SER A 226 5.15 11.51 4.03
CA SER A 226 5.89 12.73 3.69
C SER A 226 7.08 12.92 4.65
N PRO A 227 8.33 13.05 4.15
CA PRO A 227 9.51 13.21 5.00
C PRO A 227 9.42 14.45 5.89
N GLY A 228 9.56 14.27 7.21
CA GLY A 228 9.61 15.36 8.18
C GLY A 228 8.25 15.86 8.68
N GLU A 229 7.14 15.35 8.14
CA GLU A 229 5.83 15.50 8.77
C GLU A 229 5.61 14.29 9.67
N ASP A 230 5.73 14.47 10.98
CA ASP A 230 5.20 13.49 11.91
C ASP A 230 3.67 13.44 11.64
N PRO A 231 3.09 12.29 11.28
CA PRO A 231 1.64 12.17 11.12
C PRO A 231 0.89 12.60 12.39
N SER A 232 1.56 12.74 13.54
CA SER A 232 1.01 13.33 14.77
C SER A 232 0.79 14.85 14.73
N GLY A 233 1.49 15.60 13.86
CA GLY A 233 1.56 17.07 13.89
C GLY A 233 0.62 17.81 12.94
N ALA A 234 0.30 17.24 11.78
CA ALA A 234 -0.59 17.86 10.80
C ALA A 234 -2.04 17.39 11.03
N GLY A 235 -2.89 18.28 11.59
CA GLY A 235 -4.34 18.14 11.69
C GLY A 235 -4.85 16.69 11.71
N ALA A 236 -4.70 16.02 12.86
CA ALA A 236 -4.86 14.57 12.99
C ALA A 236 -6.07 14.06 12.19
N VAL A 237 -5.83 13.18 11.21
CA VAL A 237 -6.90 12.48 10.51
C VAL A 237 -7.57 11.54 11.52
N TRP A 238 -8.89 11.53 11.52
CA TRP A 238 -9.70 10.60 12.31
C TRP A 238 -10.47 9.68 11.39
N PHE A 239 -10.87 8.54 11.92
CA PHE A 239 -11.76 7.61 11.27
C PHE A 239 -12.87 7.16 12.19
N LEU A 240 -13.97 6.74 11.58
CA LEU A 240 -15.09 6.08 12.23
C LEU A 240 -15.38 4.79 11.45
N VAL A 241 -15.47 3.66 12.16
CA VAL A 241 -15.89 2.39 11.56
C VAL A 241 -17.40 2.40 11.38
N THR A 242 -17.84 2.04 10.18
CA THR A 242 -19.26 1.87 9.83
C THR A 242 -19.68 0.42 10.03
N ALA A 243 -20.91 0.22 10.51
CA ALA A 243 -21.50 -1.09 10.79
C ALA A 243 -22.17 -1.68 9.56
#